data_AF-A0A4Y2DYA4-F1
#
_entry.id   AF-A0A4Y2DYA4-F1
#
_cell.length_a   1.000
_cell.length_b   1.000
_cell.length_c   1.000
_cell.angle_alpha   90.00
_cell.angle_beta   90.00
_cell.angle_gamma   90.00
#
_symmetry.space_group_name_H-M   'P 1'
#
loop_
_entity.id
_entity.type
_entity.pdbx_description
1 polymer ?
#
loop_
_entity_poly.entity_id
_entity_poly.type
_entity_poly.pdbx_seq_one_letter_code
_entity_poly.pdbx_strand_id
1 'polypeptide(L)'
;MCALLNGNNNRLFNARPSCIPYFGLRMRNILPDTFHGVKVHTNDSCGHPPWMENSISYINPFGNFTKSDSNNSVLISLFNQHRQFYQSYQPVFTDGSKSLNHVGCAFFTNGHIISYKLHSFTSVFSSEITAVYFALKYIDVHEIRKSILYTDSMSLLESLRSSSTRNPLIKEVKDFYRHLLSKGDRILFSWVPSHVGITGNELADKSAKSATEFLTRPLVFMLMCDQPSISGAIASGRKNGIW
;
A
#
# COMPACT_ATOMS: atom_id res chain seq x y z
N MET A 1 2.91 -11.65 -20.25
CA MET A 1 4.34 -11.65 -20.65
C MET A 1 5.16 -12.07 -19.44
N CYS A 2 5.14 -13.36 -19.09
CA CYS A 2 5.81 -13.94 -17.92
C CYS A 2 7.08 -14.65 -18.37
N ALA A 3 8.25 -14.08 -18.05
CA ALA A 3 9.55 -14.77 -18.02
C ALA A 3 10.62 -13.82 -17.47
N LEU A 4 10.51 -13.35 -16.22
CA LEU A 4 11.43 -12.31 -15.72
C LEU A 4 12.63 -12.77 -14.90
N LEU A 5 12.73 -14.01 -14.42
CA LEU A 5 13.99 -14.51 -13.84
C LEU A 5 14.10 -16.03 -13.93
N ASN A 6 14.10 -16.60 -15.14
CA ASN A 6 14.63 -17.95 -15.31
C ASN A 6 16.13 -17.82 -15.61
N GLY A 7 17.00 -18.29 -14.69
CA GLY A 7 18.46 -18.25 -14.83
C GLY A 7 18.99 -18.93 -16.09
N ASN A 8 18.15 -19.72 -16.77
CA ASN A 8 18.44 -20.39 -18.03
C ASN A 8 18.46 -19.46 -19.25
N ASN A 9 17.94 -18.23 -19.17
CA ASN A 9 17.85 -17.34 -20.34
C ASN A 9 19.17 -16.64 -20.72
N ASN A 10 20.20 -16.68 -19.87
CA ASN A 10 21.52 -16.11 -20.20
C ASN A 10 22.14 -16.76 -21.44
N ARG A 11 21.97 -18.08 -21.61
CA ARG A 11 22.48 -18.78 -22.79
C ARG A 11 21.82 -18.32 -24.09
N LEU A 12 20.53 -17.98 -24.04
CA LEU A 12 19.76 -17.53 -25.21
C LEU A 12 20.20 -16.14 -25.69
N PHE A 13 20.44 -15.19 -24.77
CA PHE A 13 20.93 -13.86 -25.15
C PHE A 13 22.39 -13.87 -25.58
N ASN A 14 23.24 -14.68 -24.94
CA ASN A 14 24.63 -14.85 -25.37
C ASN A 14 24.74 -15.46 -26.78
N ALA A 15 23.77 -16.29 -27.19
CA ALA A 15 23.70 -16.86 -28.54
C ALA A 15 23.12 -15.90 -29.60
N ARG A 16 22.56 -14.73 -29.20
CA ARG A 16 21.97 -13.75 -30.11
C ARG A 16 22.35 -12.31 -29.71
N PRO A 17 23.56 -11.85 -30.07
CA PRO A 17 24.10 -10.55 -29.63
C PRO A 17 23.29 -9.33 -30.09
N SER A 18 22.48 -9.47 -31.14
CA SER A 18 21.61 -8.41 -31.66
C SER A 18 20.33 -8.20 -30.83
N CYS A 19 19.98 -9.12 -29.94
CA CYS A 19 18.81 -8.98 -29.08
C CYS A 19 19.19 -8.29 -27.77
N ILE A 20 18.66 -7.08 -27.56
CA ILE A 20 18.86 -6.33 -26.32
C ILE A 20 18.24 -7.13 -25.15
N PRO A 21 19.01 -7.48 -24.11
CA PRO A 21 18.48 -8.19 -22.94
C PRO A 21 17.43 -7.36 -22.20
N TYR A 22 16.47 -8.03 -21.58
CA TYR A 22 15.45 -7.35 -20.79
C TYR A 22 16.07 -6.61 -19.59
N PHE A 23 15.36 -5.59 -19.10
CA PHE A 23 15.86 -4.65 -18.09
C PHE A 23 16.51 -5.34 -16.87
N GLY A 24 15.86 -6.37 -16.31
CA GLY A 24 16.38 -7.11 -15.16
C GLY A 24 17.75 -7.77 -15.38
N LEU A 25 18.03 -8.29 -16.59
CA LEU A 25 19.36 -8.84 -16.92
C LEU A 25 20.42 -7.75 -17.05
N ARG A 26 20.06 -6.59 -17.61
CA ARG A 26 20.98 -5.45 -17.77
C ARG A 26 21.32 -4.80 -16.43
N MET A 27 20.37 -4.72 -15.52
CA MET A 27 20.58 -4.14 -14.18
C MET A 27 21.35 -5.06 -13.23
N ARG A 28 21.42 -6.37 -13.51
CA ARG A 28 22.06 -7.36 -12.61
C ARG A 28 23.52 -7.03 -12.29
N ASN A 29 24.26 -6.44 -13.22
CA ASN A 29 25.68 -6.09 -13.04
C ASN A 29 25.89 -4.69 -12.43
N ILE A 30 24.82 -3.90 -12.32
CA ILE A 30 24.84 -2.53 -11.78
C ILE A 30 24.32 -2.50 -10.35
N LEU A 31 23.50 -3.49 -9.98
CA LEU A 31 22.94 -3.62 -8.63
C LEU A 31 24.04 -4.03 -7.63
N PRO A 32 24.18 -3.34 -6.49
CA PRO A 32 25.14 -3.70 -5.44
C PRO A 32 24.88 -5.11 -4.89
N ASP A 33 25.91 -5.74 -4.33
CA ASP A 33 25.84 -7.12 -3.80
C ASP A 33 24.72 -7.34 -2.76
N THR A 34 24.23 -6.28 -2.13
CA THR A 34 23.08 -6.29 -1.20
C THR A 34 21.75 -6.71 -1.82
N PHE A 35 21.60 -6.69 -3.15
CA PHE A 35 20.35 -7.05 -3.85
C PHE A 35 20.24 -8.53 -4.24
N HIS A 36 21.24 -9.37 -3.94
CA HIS A 36 21.25 -10.79 -4.30
C HIS A 36 20.11 -11.62 -3.66
N GLY A 37 19.41 -11.08 -2.65
CA GLY A 37 18.23 -11.70 -2.02
C GLY A 37 16.87 -11.26 -2.59
N VAL A 38 16.82 -10.33 -3.55
CA VAL A 38 15.56 -9.82 -4.08
C VAL A 38 15.00 -10.78 -5.14
N LYS A 39 14.05 -11.62 -4.71
CA LYS A 39 13.31 -12.51 -5.59
C LYS A 39 12.33 -11.68 -6.44
N VAL A 40 12.61 -11.51 -7.73
CA VAL A 40 11.64 -10.87 -8.65
C VAL A 40 10.47 -11.83 -8.82
N HIS A 41 9.36 -11.52 -8.15
CA HIS A 41 8.10 -12.18 -8.40
C HIS A 41 7.55 -11.68 -9.72
N THR A 42 7.36 -12.59 -10.67
CA THR A 42 6.49 -12.33 -11.82
C THR A 42 5.09 -12.12 -11.26
N ASN A 43 4.49 -10.98 -11.57
CA ASN A 43 3.05 -10.80 -11.43
C ASN A 43 2.40 -11.80 -12.39
N ASP A 44 2.17 -13.02 -11.93
CA ASP A 44 1.21 -13.88 -12.58
C ASP A 44 -0.10 -13.10 -12.54
N SER A 45 -0.65 -12.85 -13.72
CA SER A 45 -1.99 -12.31 -13.86
C SER A 45 -2.90 -13.19 -13.00
N CYS A 46 -3.39 -12.60 -11.91
CA CYS A 46 -4.39 -13.19 -11.04
C CYS A 46 -5.44 -13.86 -11.93
N GLY A 47 -5.70 -15.16 -11.70
CA GLY A 47 -6.57 -16.02 -12.51
C GLY A 47 -8.05 -15.68 -12.41
N HIS A 48 -8.37 -14.39 -12.24
CA HIS A 48 -9.73 -13.89 -12.16
C HIS A 48 -10.00 -12.98 -13.34
N PRO A 49 -11.17 -13.13 -13.95
CA PRO A 49 -11.48 -12.40 -15.15
C PRO A 49 -11.71 -10.90 -14.86
N PRO A 50 -11.46 -10.01 -15.85
CA PRO A 50 -11.53 -8.56 -15.68
C PRO A 50 -12.93 -8.00 -15.33
N TRP A 51 -13.97 -8.82 -15.40
CA TRP A 51 -15.35 -8.45 -15.04
C TRP A 51 -15.74 -8.81 -13.59
N MET A 52 -14.84 -9.42 -12.81
CA MET A 52 -15.09 -9.65 -11.38
C MET A 52 -15.04 -8.29 -10.64
N GLU A 53 -16.07 -8.02 -9.84
CA GLU A 53 -16.27 -6.72 -9.18
C GLU A 53 -15.03 -6.33 -8.36
N ASN A 54 -14.30 -5.33 -8.85
CA ASN A 54 -12.98 -4.93 -8.36
C ASN A 54 -13.04 -3.87 -7.25
N SER A 55 -14.25 -3.54 -6.77
CA SER A 55 -14.50 -2.48 -5.79
C SER A 55 -14.59 -3.06 -4.38
N ILE A 56 -14.04 -2.31 -3.43
CA ILE A 56 -14.22 -2.58 -2.01
C ILE A 56 -15.65 -2.28 -1.55
N SER A 57 -16.13 -3.01 -0.55
CA SER A 57 -17.36 -2.63 0.16
C SER A 57 -17.09 -1.37 1.00
N TYR A 58 -17.67 -0.24 0.59
CA TYR A 58 -17.42 1.06 1.19
C TYR A 58 -18.68 1.69 1.80
N ILE A 59 -18.54 2.25 2.98
CA ILE A 59 -19.58 2.99 3.70
C ILE A 59 -19.05 4.37 4.10
N ASN A 60 -19.88 5.41 4.01
CA ASN A 60 -19.51 6.75 4.46
C ASN A 60 -20.60 7.31 5.38
N PRO A 61 -20.50 7.12 6.71
CA PRO A 61 -21.48 7.69 7.63
C PRO A 61 -21.48 9.22 7.62
N PHE A 62 -20.40 9.85 7.15
CA PHE A 62 -20.22 11.31 7.11
C PHE A 62 -20.57 11.93 5.76
N GLY A 63 -21.13 11.18 4.80
CA GLY A 63 -21.30 11.64 3.41
C GLY A 63 -22.11 12.93 3.24
N ASN A 64 -22.95 13.26 4.21
CA ASN A 64 -23.78 14.48 4.20
C ASN A 64 -23.14 15.66 4.95
N PHE A 65 -21.93 15.52 5.49
CA PHE A 65 -21.26 16.51 6.33
C PHE A 65 -19.97 17.00 5.67
N THR A 66 -19.85 18.32 5.53
CA THR A 66 -18.62 18.99 5.10
C THR A 66 -17.71 19.24 6.31
N LYS A 67 -16.39 19.09 6.11
CA LYS A 67 -15.35 19.29 7.14
C LYS A 67 -15.33 20.71 7.73
N SER A 68 -15.87 21.69 6.99
CA SER A 68 -15.94 23.11 7.35
C SER A 68 -17.07 23.47 8.32
N ASP A 69 -18.17 22.70 8.35
CA ASP A 69 -19.44 23.16 8.93
C ASP A 69 -19.88 22.36 10.17
N SER A 70 -19.16 21.29 10.51
CA SER A 70 -19.62 20.31 11.49
C SER A 70 -18.88 20.43 12.83
N ASN A 71 -19.62 20.64 13.91
CA ASN A 71 -19.08 20.60 15.27
C ASN A 71 -18.52 19.18 15.56
N ASN A 72 -17.30 19.08 16.10
CA ASN A 72 -16.66 17.80 16.43
C ASN A 72 -17.57 16.89 17.28
N SER A 73 -18.37 17.46 18.17
CA SER A 73 -19.32 16.68 18.99
C SER A 73 -20.38 15.95 18.15
N VAL A 74 -20.85 16.57 17.06
CA VAL A 74 -21.80 15.97 16.11
C VAL A 74 -21.12 14.84 15.33
N LEU A 75 -19.88 15.05 14.88
CA LEU A 75 -19.11 14.02 14.16
C LEU A 75 -18.82 12.81 15.06
N ILE A 76 -18.45 13.04 16.32
CA ILE A 76 -18.26 11.96 17.31
C ILE A 76 -19.59 11.23 17.55
N SER A 77 -20.70 11.96 17.73
CA SER A 77 -22.02 11.36 17.95
C SER A 77 -22.44 10.46 16.78
N LEU A 78 -22.27 10.95 15.55
CA LEU A 78 -22.55 10.21 14.33
C LEU A 78 -21.66 8.97 14.20
N PHE A 79 -20.37 9.10 14.52
CA PHE A 79 -19.45 7.96 14.57
C PHE A 79 -19.92 6.92 15.59
N ASN A 80 -20.34 7.34 16.78
CA ASN A 80 -20.83 6.44 17.82
C ASN A 80 -22.12 5.72 17.40
N GLN A 81 -23.07 6.42 16.78
CA GLN A 81 -24.28 5.81 16.23
C GLN A 81 -23.94 4.77 15.15
N HIS A 82 -23.02 5.11 14.24
CA HIS A 82 -22.50 4.19 13.24
C HIS A 82 -21.85 2.95 13.88
N ARG A 83 -21.05 3.14 14.94
CA ARG A 83 -20.43 2.04 15.68
C ARG A 83 -21.44 1.16 16.40
N GLN A 84 -22.55 1.70 16.91
CA GLN A 84 -23.65 0.91 17.48
C GLN A 84 -24.32 0.03 16.41
N PHE A 85 -24.61 0.58 15.23
CA PHE A 85 -25.18 -0.20 14.14
C PHE A 85 -24.27 -1.35 13.70
N TYR A 86 -22.96 -1.10 13.68
CA TYR A 86 -21.93 -2.10 13.35
C TYR A 86 -21.23 -2.70 14.58
N GLN A 87 -21.94 -2.85 15.71
CA GLN A 87 -21.34 -3.36 16.95
C GLN A 87 -20.74 -4.78 16.81
N SER A 88 -21.27 -5.58 15.88
CA SER A 88 -20.78 -6.94 15.61
C SER A 88 -19.53 -6.98 14.72
N TYR A 89 -19.08 -5.83 14.21
CA TYR A 89 -17.86 -5.72 13.41
C TYR A 89 -16.74 -5.12 14.27
N GLN A 90 -15.58 -5.76 14.25
CA GLN A 90 -14.39 -5.25 14.93
C GLN A 90 -13.86 -4.00 14.21
N PRO A 91 -13.69 -2.86 14.92
CA PRO A 91 -13.13 -1.67 14.33
C PRO A 91 -11.61 -1.80 14.19
N VAL A 92 -11.08 -1.42 13.04
CA VAL A 92 -9.65 -1.35 12.76
C VAL A 92 -9.36 0.03 12.19
N PHE A 93 -8.59 0.84 12.89
CA PHE A 93 -8.23 2.19 12.45
C PHE A 93 -6.84 2.16 11.87
N THR A 94 -6.62 2.80 10.73
CA THR A 94 -5.34 2.77 10.01
C THR A 94 -4.89 4.19 9.71
N ASP A 95 -3.58 4.44 9.80
CA ASP A 95 -2.99 5.73 9.45
C ASP A 95 -1.57 5.56 8.88
N GLY A 96 -1.21 6.44 7.94
CA GLY A 96 0.12 6.55 7.37
C GLY A 96 0.68 7.97 7.51
N SER A 97 1.84 8.10 8.15
CA SER A 97 2.45 9.41 8.39
C SER A 97 3.77 9.58 7.68
N LYS A 98 4.02 10.79 7.15
CA LYS A 98 5.33 11.24 6.68
C LYS A 98 5.66 12.61 7.27
N SER A 99 6.86 12.72 7.81
CA SER A 99 7.54 13.98 8.12
C SER A 99 8.88 14.03 7.39
N LEU A 100 9.67 15.08 7.62
CA LEU A 100 10.94 15.29 6.92
C LEU A 100 11.91 14.10 7.06
N ASN A 101 11.99 13.52 8.25
CA ASN A 101 12.98 12.49 8.59
C ASN A 101 12.34 11.14 8.97
N HIS A 102 11.03 11.01 8.81
CA HIS A 102 10.30 9.85 9.30
C HIS A 102 9.15 9.51 8.38
N VAL A 103 8.98 8.22 8.10
CA VAL A 103 7.78 7.68 7.50
C VAL A 103 7.36 6.47 8.33
N GLY A 104 6.09 6.38 8.66
CA GLY A 104 5.55 5.27 9.41
C GLY A 104 4.12 4.96 9.02
N CYS A 105 3.69 3.75 9.32
CA CYS A 105 2.28 3.38 9.25
C CYS A 105 1.89 2.70 10.56
N ALA A 106 0.60 2.74 10.88
CA ALA A 106 0.08 2.05 12.04
C ALA A 106 -1.36 1.63 11.84
N PHE A 107 -1.78 0.65 12.62
CA PHE A 107 -3.19 0.39 12.84
C PHE A 107 -3.49 0.07 14.30
N PHE A 108 -4.69 0.43 14.72
CA PHE A 108 -5.24 0.17 16.05
C PHE A 108 -6.48 -0.71 15.93
N THR A 109 -6.54 -1.78 16.70
CA THR A 109 -7.76 -2.61 16.82
C THR A 109 -7.83 -3.33 18.14
N ASN A 110 -9.01 -3.33 18.78
CA ASN A 110 -9.28 -4.06 20.02
C ASN A 110 -8.21 -3.88 21.12
N GLY A 111 -7.71 -2.65 21.32
CA GLY A 111 -6.66 -2.35 22.31
C GLY A 111 -5.24 -2.66 21.85
N HIS A 112 -5.05 -3.34 20.73
CA HIS A 112 -3.75 -3.59 20.12
C HIS A 112 -3.38 -2.46 19.16
N ILE A 113 -2.16 -1.99 19.29
CA ILE A 113 -1.54 -1.02 18.39
C ILE A 113 -0.31 -1.66 17.75
N ILE A 114 -0.26 -1.64 16.42
CA ILE A 114 0.88 -2.13 15.65
C ILE A 114 1.32 -1.01 14.73
N SER A 115 2.62 -0.69 14.75
CA SER A 115 3.18 0.36 13.92
C SER A 115 4.52 -0.08 13.34
N TYR A 116 4.82 0.40 12.13
CA TYR A 116 6.05 0.10 11.43
C TYR A 116 6.66 1.36 10.85
N LYS A 117 7.97 1.50 11.07
CA LYS A 117 8.81 2.48 10.39
C LYS A 117 9.05 2.03 8.96
N LEU A 118 8.77 2.94 8.03
CA LEU A 118 8.95 2.74 6.60
C LEU A 118 10.19 3.49 6.12
N HIS A 119 10.63 3.17 4.90
CA HIS A 119 11.76 3.85 4.28
C HIS A 119 11.45 5.33 4.04
N SER A 120 12.43 6.23 4.15
CA SER A 120 12.24 7.69 4.03
C SER A 120 11.67 8.14 2.67
N PHE A 121 11.93 7.36 1.61
CA PHE A 121 11.38 7.63 0.27
C PHE A 121 9.91 7.23 0.11
N THR A 122 9.34 6.46 1.04
CA THR A 122 7.92 6.09 1.03
C THR A 122 7.07 7.37 1.06
N SER A 123 6.10 7.48 0.15
CA SER A 123 5.18 8.62 0.13
C SER A 123 4.10 8.48 1.22
N VAL A 124 3.49 9.58 1.66
CA VAL A 124 2.33 9.56 2.59
C VAL A 124 1.27 8.58 2.06
N PHE A 125 0.95 8.69 0.78
CA PHE A 125 -0.03 7.81 0.16
C PHE A 125 0.36 6.33 0.22
N SER A 126 1.64 5.99 0.04
CA SER A 126 2.12 4.62 0.16
C SER A 126 2.12 4.12 1.61
N SER A 127 2.39 5.00 2.58
CA SER A 127 2.27 4.64 4.00
C SER A 127 0.84 4.34 4.41
N GLU A 128 -0.15 5.08 3.88
CA GLU A 128 -1.58 4.81 4.09
C GLU A 128 -1.98 3.43 3.57
N ILE A 129 -1.58 3.10 2.33
CA ILE A 129 -1.87 1.80 1.72
C ILE A 129 -1.21 0.68 2.52
N THR A 130 0.01 0.92 2.98
CA THR A 130 0.77 -0.03 3.79
C THR A 130 0.11 -0.29 5.15
N ALA A 131 -0.46 0.73 5.79
CA ALA A 131 -1.23 0.60 7.03
C ALA A 131 -2.43 -0.37 6.84
N VAL A 132 -3.20 -0.15 5.77
CA VAL A 132 -4.33 -1.00 5.40
C VAL A 132 -3.89 -2.44 5.09
N TYR A 133 -2.79 -2.60 4.36
CA TYR A 133 -2.26 -3.93 4.04
C TYR A 133 -1.93 -4.74 5.31
N PHE A 134 -1.25 -4.13 6.28
CA PHE A 134 -0.93 -4.82 7.54
C PHE A 134 -2.17 -5.06 8.41
N ALA A 135 -3.13 -4.14 8.41
CA ALA A 135 -4.41 -4.34 9.08
C ALA A 135 -5.16 -5.56 8.51
N LEU A 136 -5.18 -5.74 7.19
CA LEU A 136 -5.80 -6.92 6.57
C LEU A 136 -5.03 -8.21 6.93
N LYS A 137 -3.69 -8.19 6.93
CA LYS A 137 -2.90 -9.34 7.39
C LYS A 137 -3.20 -9.72 8.83
N TYR A 138 -3.35 -8.72 9.70
CA TYR A 138 -3.72 -8.95 11.08
C TYR A 138 -5.10 -9.63 11.18
N ILE A 139 -6.08 -9.16 10.40
CA ILE A 139 -7.41 -9.77 10.29
C ILE A 139 -7.31 -11.24 9.87
N ASP A 140 -6.49 -11.55 8.88
CA ASP A 140 -6.29 -12.91 8.39
C ASP A 140 -5.71 -13.84 9.48
N VAL A 141 -4.61 -13.40 10.12
CA VAL A 141 -3.88 -14.17 11.14
C VAL A 141 -4.73 -14.41 12.38
N HIS A 142 -5.58 -13.45 12.77
CA HIS A 142 -6.44 -13.54 13.95
C HIS A 142 -7.86 -14.02 13.62
N GLU A 143 -8.10 -14.47 12.38
CA GLU A 143 -9.38 -15.02 11.91
C GLU A 143 -10.59 -14.11 12.20
N ILE A 144 -10.41 -12.79 12.07
CA ILE A 144 -11.47 -11.81 12.36
C ILE A 144 -12.52 -11.84 11.23
N ARG A 145 -13.65 -12.49 11.49
CA ARG A 145 -14.70 -12.73 10.48
C ARG A 145 -15.48 -11.48 10.03
N LYS A 146 -15.57 -10.45 10.88
CA LYS A 146 -16.31 -9.22 10.60
C LYS A 146 -15.50 -8.02 11.07
N SER A 147 -15.07 -7.16 10.15
CA SER A 147 -14.27 -5.98 10.47
C SER A 147 -14.65 -4.76 9.64
N ILE A 148 -14.44 -3.57 10.21
CA ILE A 148 -14.51 -2.31 9.48
C ILE A 148 -13.14 -1.62 9.58
N LEU A 149 -12.51 -1.39 8.44
CA LEU A 149 -11.31 -0.58 8.33
C LEU A 149 -11.70 0.90 8.19
N TYR A 150 -11.28 1.68 9.17
CA TYR A 150 -11.45 3.13 9.22
C TYR A 150 -10.15 3.81 8.81
N THR A 151 -10.23 4.72 7.84
CA THR A 151 -9.12 5.56 7.38
C THR A 151 -9.63 6.97 7.10
N ASP A 152 -8.82 7.99 7.35
CA ASP A 152 -9.12 9.37 6.98
C ASP A 152 -8.62 9.74 5.57
N SER A 153 -7.93 8.81 4.89
CA SER A 153 -7.37 8.97 3.56
C SER A 153 -8.42 8.71 2.47
N MET A 154 -9.11 9.77 2.04
CA MET A 154 -10.09 9.68 0.94
C MET A 154 -9.45 9.20 -0.37
N SER A 155 -8.23 9.63 -0.67
CA SER A 155 -7.49 9.21 -1.87
C SER A 155 -7.20 7.71 -1.89
N LEU A 156 -6.98 7.08 -0.72
CA LEU A 156 -6.81 5.64 -0.61
C LEU A 156 -8.12 4.92 -0.93
N LEU A 157 -9.22 5.39 -0.36
CA LEU A 157 -10.55 4.81 -0.57
C LEU A 157 -10.98 4.91 -2.04
N GLU A 158 -10.77 6.06 -2.68
CA GLU A 158 -11.01 6.25 -4.11
C GLU A 158 -10.16 5.30 -4.97
N SER A 159 -8.88 5.14 -4.62
CA SER A 159 -7.97 4.24 -5.31
C SER A 159 -8.37 2.76 -5.16
N LEU A 160 -8.85 2.36 -3.99
CA LEU A 160 -9.40 1.02 -3.76
C LEU A 160 -10.74 0.80 -4.47
N ARG A 161 -11.55 1.84 -4.65
CA ARG A 161 -12.81 1.75 -5.40
C ARG A 161 -12.60 1.73 -6.91
N SER A 162 -11.54 2.37 -7.42
CA SER A 162 -11.24 2.42 -8.85
C SER A 162 -11.04 1.03 -9.45
N SER A 163 -11.72 0.73 -10.56
CA SER A 163 -11.58 -0.55 -11.29
C SER A 163 -10.19 -0.71 -11.93
N SER A 164 -9.52 0.40 -12.25
CA SER A 164 -8.23 0.45 -12.90
C SER A 164 -7.23 1.20 -12.01
N THR A 165 -6.21 0.49 -11.54
CA THR A 165 -5.08 1.07 -10.80
C THR A 165 -3.77 0.59 -11.38
N ARG A 166 -2.83 1.51 -11.54
CA ARG A 166 -1.43 1.20 -11.89
C ARG A 166 -0.56 1.06 -10.65
N ASN A 167 -1.08 1.39 -9.47
CA ASN A 167 -0.33 1.31 -8.23
C ASN A 167 -0.27 -0.16 -7.76
N PRO A 168 0.92 -0.77 -7.70
CA PRO A 168 1.05 -2.18 -7.32
C PRO A 168 0.65 -2.45 -5.87
N LEU A 169 0.83 -1.50 -4.94
CA LEU A 169 0.40 -1.66 -3.55
C LEU A 169 -1.12 -1.73 -3.43
N ILE A 170 -1.85 -0.91 -4.19
CA ILE A 170 -3.32 -0.99 -4.25
C ILE A 170 -3.75 -2.35 -4.81
N LYS A 171 -3.04 -2.86 -5.82
CA LYS A 171 -3.30 -4.19 -6.37
C LYS A 171 -3.10 -5.28 -5.32
N GLU A 172 -2.02 -5.24 -4.54
CA GLU A 172 -1.78 -6.19 -3.45
C GLU A 172 -2.88 -6.12 -2.38
N VAL A 173 -3.32 -4.92 -1.98
CA VAL A 173 -4.43 -4.76 -1.03
C VAL A 173 -5.72 -5.36 -1.60
N LYS A 174 -6.03 -5.14 -2.88
CA LYS A 174 -7.21 -5.74 -3.53
C LYS A 174 -7.12 -7.25 -3.64
N ASP A 175 -5.95 -7.78 -3.99
CA ASP A 175 -5.72 -9.22 -4.06
C ASP A 175 -5.91 -9.88 -2.69
N PHE A 176 -5.36 -9.26 -1.64
CA PHE A 176 -5.49 -9.75 -0.27
C PHE A 176 -6.92 -9.60 0.29
N TYR A 177 -7.60 -8.49 -0.03
CA TYR A 177 -9.02 -8.31 0.27
C TYR A 177 -9.88 -9.41 -0.36
N ARG A 178 -9.65 -9.74 -1.64
CA ARG A 178 -10.36 -10.84 -2.32
C ARG A 178 -10.09 -12.20 -1.67
N HIS A 179 -8.86 -12.44 -1.24
CA HIS A 179 -8.52 -13.65 -0.50
C HIS A 179 -9.38 -13.78 0.78
N LEU A 180 -9.50 -12.71 1.57
CA LEU A 180 -10.33 -12.70 2.77
C LEU A 180 -11.83 -12.90 2.45
N LEU A 181 -12.34 -12.26 1.40
CA LEU A 181 -13.72 -12.49 0.95
C LEU A 181 -13.96 -13.96 0.55
N SER A 182 -13.00 -14.60 -0.11
CA SER A 182 -13.09 -16.02 -0.49
C SER A 182 -13.14 -16.97 0.71
N LYS A 183 -12.62 -16.55 1.88
CA LYS A 183 -12.73 -17.25 3.16
C LYS A 183 -14.07 -17.04 3.87
N GLY A 184 -14.95 -16.20 3.30
CA GLY A 184 -16.25 -15.83 3.87
C GLY A 184 -16.20 -14.65 4.85
N ASP A 185 -15.07 -13.95 4.93
CA ASP A 185 -14.91 -12.82 5.85
C ASP A 185 -15.64 -11.58 5.32
N ARG A 186 -16.20 -10.77 6.22
CA ARG A 186 -16.96 -9.55 5.88
C ARG A 186 -16.16 -8.33 6.29
N ILE A 187 -15.56 -7.70 5.29
CA ILE A 187 -14.67 -6.56 5.49
C ILE A 187 -15.27 -5.34 4.79
N LEU A 188 -15.53 -4.30 5.59
CA LEU A 188 -16.01 -3.01 5.12
C LEU A 188 -14.91 -1.96 5.27
N PHE A 189 -14.91 -0.97 4.39
CA PHE A 189 -14.07 0.22 4.49
C PHE A 189 -14.94 1.42 4.78
N SER A 190 -14.49 2.29 5.69
CA SER A 190 -15.20 3.51 6.04
C SER A 190 -14.24 4.67 6.13
N TRP A 191 -14.67 5.81 5.58
CA TRP A 191 -13.98 7.06 5.85
C TRP A 191 -14.27 7.53 7.28
N VAL A 192 -13.28 8.13 7.94
CA VAL A 192 -13.43 8.85 9.21
C VAL A 192 -12.77 10.21 9.13
N PRO A 193 -13.34 11.25 9.77
CA PRO A 193 -12.69 12.54 9.87
C PRO A 193 -11.45 12.47 10.77
N SER A 194 -10.36 13.07 10.31
CA SER A 194 -9.13 13.24 11.08
C SER A 194 -9.25 14.35 12.11
N HIS A 195 -8.57 14.20 13.26
CA HIS A 195 -8.42 15.21 14.31
C HIS A 195 -9.72 15.73 14.93
N VAL A 196 -10.74 14.87 15.02
CA VAL A 196 -12.01 15.21 15.68
C VAL A 196 -12.18 14.54 17.04
N GLY A 197 -11.18 13.79 17.52
CA GLY A 197 -11.25 13.10 18.83
C GLY A 197 -11.82 11.69 18.79
N ILE A 198 -11.88 11.04 17.61
CA ILE A 198 -12.17 9.61 17.52
C ILE A 198 -10.95 8.83 18.01
N THR A 199 -11.01 8.29 19.22
CA THR A 199 -9.85 7.70 19.93
C THR A 199 -9.05 6.72 19.09
N GLY A 200 -9.72 5.80 18.37
CA GLY A 200 -9.02 4.82 17.54
C GLY A 200 -8.22 5.44 16.40
N ASN A 201 -8.73 6.52 15.79
CA ASN A 201 -8.04 7.24 14.73
C ASN A 201 -6.84 8.02 15.28
N GLU A 202 -7.03 8.75 16.39
CA GLU A 202 -5.94 9.50 17.03
C GLU A 202 -4.80 8.57 17.51
N LEU A 203 -5.13 7.35 17.97
CA LEU A 203 -4.13 6.35 18.36
C LEU A 203 -3.35 5.82 17.16
N ALA A 204 -4.01 5.55 16.04
CA ALA A 204 -3.34 5.14 14.80
C ALA A 204 -2.40 6.26 14.30
N ASP A 205 -2.89 7.50 14.20
CA ASP A 205 -2.11 8.68 13.77
C ASP A 205 -0.86 8.91 14.64
N LYS A 206 -1.04 8.93 15.96
CA LYS A 206 0.08 9.09 16.90
C LYS A 206 1.12 7.98 16.74
N SER A 207 0.68 6.76 16.48
CA SER A 207 1.55 5.59 16.38
C SER A 207 2.30 5.54 15.04
N ALA A 208 1.67 5.96 13.95
CA ALA A 208 2.34 6.10 12.66
C ALA A 208 3.45 7.16 12.74
N LYS A 209 3.17 8.30 13.40
CA LYS A 209 4.15 9.39 13.64
C LYS A 209 5.33 8.99 14.51
N SER A 210 5.18 7.98 15.36
CA SER A 210 6.20 7.54 16.34
C SER A 210 6.77 6.14 16.07
N ALA A 211 6.43 5.51 14.95
CA ALA A 211 6.83 4.13 14.62
C ALA A 211 8.36 3.96 14.52
N THR A 212 8.96 3.10 15.35
CA THR A 212 10.41 2.88 15.37
C THR A 212 10.85 1.56 14.75
N GLU A 213 9.96 0.57 14.71
CA GLU A 213 10.27 -0.79 14.26
C GLU A 213 10.24 -0.91 12.73
N PHE A 214 11.37 -1.29 12.12
CA PHE A 214 11.40 -1.53 10.68
C PHE A 214 10.79 -2.88 10.31
N LEU A 215 10.19 -2.93 9.11
CA LEU A 215 9.70 -4.19 8.55
C LEU A 215 10.84 -5.19 8.35
N THR A 216 10.79 -6.32 9.05
CA THR A 216 11.73 -7.44 8.90
C THR A 216 11.64 -8.09 7.51
N ARG A 217 10.54 -7.87 6.77
CA ARG A 217 10.40 -8.17 5.34
C ARG A 217 9.78 -6.98 4.61
N PRO A 218 10.50 -6.33 3.68
CA PRO A 218 9.93 -5.27 2.86
C PRO A 218 8.71 -5.78 2.09
N LEU A 219 7.68 -4.95 1.94
CA LEU A 219 6.68 -5.19 0.88
C LEU A 219 7.41 -5.15 -0.45
N VAL A 220 7.16 -6.16 -1.30
CA VAL A 220 7.92 -6.43 -2.54
C VAL A 220 8.00 -5.19 -3.45
N PHE A 221 6.99 -4.32 -3.41
CA PHE A 221 6.91 -3.13 -4.24
C PHE A 221 7.44 -1.84 -3.61
N MET A 222 7.67 -1.79 -2.30
CA MET A 222 8.24 -0.58 -1.68
C MET A 222 9.65 -0.28 -2.23
N LEU A 223 10.39 -1.34 -2.61
CA LEU A 223 11.70 -1.26 -3.24
C LEU A 223 11.67 -0.87 -4.74
N MET A 224 10.51 -0.92 -5.40
CA MET A 224 10.38 -0.69 -6.85
C MET A 224 10.05 0.76 -7.21
N CYS A 225 9.58 1.56 -6.25
CA CYS A 225 9.47 3.02 -6.40
C CYS A 225 10.81 3.75 -6.17
N ASP A 226 11.86 3.04 -5.74
CA ASP A 226 13.16 3.58 -5.32
C ASP A 226 14.14 3.87 -6.47
N GLN A 227 13.69 4.16 -7.68
CA GLN A 227 14.61 4.67 -8.73
C GLN A 227 14.28 6.13 -9.03
N PRO A 228 15.15 7.09 -8.65
CA PRO A 228 15.06 8.43 -9.19
C PRO A 228 15.15 8.33 -10.71
N SER A 229 14.25 9.01 -11.41
CA SER A 229 14.35 9.21 -12.85
C SER A 229 15.69 9.87 -13.15
N ILE A 230 16.70 9.10 -13.57
CA ILE A 230 17.91 9.64 -14.16
C ILE A 230 17.54 10.12 -15.57
N SER A 231 16.88 11.27 -15.62
CA SER A 231 16.75 12.10 -16.81
C SER A 231 17.38 13.43 -16.47
N GLY A 232 18.65 13.60 -16.83
CA GLY A 232 19.31 14.91 -16.77
C GLY A 232 20.74 14.89 -16.25
N ALA A 233 21.64 14.13 -16.86
CA ALA A 233 23.06 14.48 -16.90
C ALA A 233 23.74 13.74 -18.05
N ILE A 234 24.68 14.42 -18.69
CA ILE A 234 25.58 13.97 -19.77
C ILE A 234 25.03 14.22 -21.20
N ALA A 235 25.11 15.49 -21.63
CA ALA A 235 25.40 15.82 -23.03
C ALA A 235 26.04 17.22 -23.15
N SER A 236 27.35 17.32 -22.86
CA SER A 236 28.22 18.33 -23.51
C SER A 236 29.71 17.99 -23.28
N GLY A 237 30.18 16.97 -24.01
CA GLY A 237 31.60 16.61 -24.08
C GLY A 237 32.06 16.53 -25.54
N ARG A 238 32.65 17.64 -26.01
CA ARG A 238 33.54 17.83 -27.18
C ARG A 238 33.65 16.68 -28.20
N LYS A 239 33.21 16.96 -29.44
CA LYS A 239 33.76 16.33 -30.64
C LYS A 239 35.11 16.99 -30.97
N ASN A 240 36.20 16.23 -30.88
CA ASN A 240 37.44 16.48 -31.61
C ASN A 240 37.63 15.31 -32.57
N GLY A 241 37.86 15.62 -33.85
CA GLY A 241 38.66 14.78 -34.73
C GLY A 241 38.10 14.51 -36.13
N ILE A 242 38.82 15.05 -37.14
CA ILE A 242 39.19 14.45 -38.44
C ILE A 242 38.00 14.11 -39.38
N TRP A 243 37.77 14.71 -40.55
CA TRP A 243 38.58 15.41 -41.56
C TRP A 243 37.90 16.69 -42.07
#